data_AF-A0A9N9GTP0-F1
#
_entry.id   AF-A0A9N9GTP0-F1
#
_cell.length_a   1.000
_cell.length_b   1.000
_cell.length_c   1.000
_cell.angle_alpha   90.00
_cell.angle_beta   90.00
_cell.angle_gamma   90.00
#
_symmetry.space_group_name_H-M   'P 1'
#
loop_
_entity.id
_entity.type
_entity.pdbx_description
1 polymer ?
#
loop_
_entity_poly.entity_id
_entity_poly.type
_entity_poly.pdbx_seq_one_letter_code
_entity_poly.pdbx_strand_id
1 'polypeptide(L)'
;MRKGILVFGLQLESVKKAREAKNRELKSIEDCSNHTILRCAKNFGCQALELLKSKSQDNYSKKDLVNIKAIDYLVNNYNFHIDFEKEDLVKTKQNQLATVQALNKAKISREGYRKIAVVNPTISHEYVVFNECILLTKQIEANIKITQVNLDFLEVEINSTEVENADPKEITNMARIGAQ
;
A
#
# COMPACT_ATOMS: atom_id res chain seq x y z
N MET A 1 -10.88 38.01 -16.64
CA MET A 1 -10.50 36.90 -15.73
C MET A 1 -9.38 37.34 -14.81
N ARG A 2 -9.65 37.69 -13.54
CA ARG A 2 -8.62 37.83 -12.47
C ARG A 2 -9.18 38.12 -11.05
N LYS A 3 -10.48 37.93 -10.79
CA LYS A 3 -11.09 38.21 -9.48
C LYS A 3 -11.10 37.01 -8.50
N GLY A 4 -11.07 35.76 -8.99
CA GLY A 4 -11.14 34.57 -8.14
C GLY A 4 -9.90 34.32 -7.29
N ILE A 5 -8.70 34.40 -7.88
CA ILE A 5 -7.42 34.10 -7.19
C ILE A 5 -7.20 35.02 -5.97
N LEU A 6 -7.59 36.29 -6.09
CA LEU A 6 -7.44 37.27 -5.01
C LEU A 6 -8.38 36.97 -3.82
N VAL A 7 -9.62 36.54 -4.11
CA VAL A 7 -10.60 36.17 -3.09
C VAL A 7 -10.17 34.91 -2.35
N PHE A 8 -9.70 33.88 -3.05
CA PHE A 8 -9.19 32.67 -2.42
C PHE A 8 -7.94 32.95 -1.56
N GLY A 9 -7.03 33.80 -2.05
CA GLY A 9 -5.85 34.23 -1.28
C GLY A 9 -6.22 34.92 0.04
N LEU A 10 -7.13 35.90 -0.01
CA LEU A 10 -7.60 36.62 1.18
C LEU A 10 -8.32 35.71 2.18
N GLN A 11 -9.10 34.74 1.69
CA GLN A 11 -9.81 33.78 2.53
C GLN A 11 -8.83 32.81 3.21
N LEU A 12 -7.77 32.37 2.51
CA LEU A 12 -6.72 31.54 3.09
C LEU A 12 -5.90 32.29 4.15
N GLU A 13 -5.59 33.56 3.93
CA GLU A 13 -4.87 34.38 4.90
C GLU A 13 -5.70 34.61 6.18
N SER A 14 -7.00 34.83 6.02
CA SER A 14 -7.94 34.95 7.15
C SER A 14 -8.04 33.64 7.95
N VAL A 15 -8.08 32.49 7.26
CA VAL A 15 -8.05 31.16 7.91
C VAL A 15 -6.71 30.92 8.62
N LYS A 16 -5.59 31.34 8.03
CA LYS A 16 -4.26 31.22 8.65
C LYS A 16 -4.20 32.03 9.94
N LYS A 17 -4.60 33.31 9.91
CA LYS A 17 -4.68 34.17 11.11
C LYS A 17 -5.59 33.57 12.18
N ALA A 18 -6.75 33.03 11.79
CA ALA A 18 -7.67 32.37 12.73
C ALA A 18 -7.11 31.07 13.32
N ARG A 19 -6.28 30.32 12.58
CA ARG A 19 -5.58 29.13 13.08
C ARG A 19 -4.45 29.50 14.05
N GLU A 20 -3.68 30.53 13.73
CA GLU A 20 -2.56 31.03 14.56
C GLU A 20 -3.06 31.67 15.86
N ALA A 21 -4.17 32.40 15.82
CA ALA A 21 -4.80 32.98 17.02
C ALA A 21 -5.38 31.90 17.96
N LYS A 22 -5.58 30.67 17.48
CA LYS A 22 -6.12 29.58 18.28
C LYS A 22 -4.95 28.80 18.89
N ASN A 23 -4.61 29.12 20.14
CA ASN A 23 -3.69 28.31 20.96
C ASN A 23 -4.33 26.94 21.20
N ARG A 24 -4.02 25.97 20.34
CA ARG A 24 -4.39 24.57 20.54
C ARG A 24 -3.28 23.93 21.34
N GLU A 25 -3.57 23.59 22.58
CA GLU A 25 -2.71 22.70 23.36
C GLU A 25 -2.59 21.36 22.63
N LEU A 26 -1.38 20.78 22.69
CA LEU A 26 -1.16 19.44 22.16
C LEU A 26 -1.91 18.46 23.05
N LYS A 27 -2.57 17.49 22.41
CA LYS A 27 -3.23 16.40 23.14
C LYS A 27 -2.19 15.54 23.85
N SER A 28 -2.57 14.95 24.98
CA SER A 28 -1.80 13.87 25.61
C SER A 28 -1.60 12.73 24.63
N ILE A 29 -0.48 12.01 24.77
CA ILE A 29 -0.17 10.83 23.98
C ILE A 29 -1.23 9.74 24.15
N GLU A 30 -1.83 9.64 25.34
CA GLU A 30 -2.90 8.69 25.68
C GLU A 30 -4.21 8.97 24.93
N ASP A 31 -4.44 10.24 24.55
CA ASP A 31 -5.62 10.69 23.80
C ASP A 31 -5.39 10.71 22.28
N CYS A 32 -4.20 10.28 21.82
CA CYS A 32 -3.83 10.28 20.42
C CYS A 32 -4.13 8.94 19.75
N SER A 33 -4.51 8.98 18.48
CA SER A 33 -4.58 7.76 17.65
C SER A 33 -3.17 7.23 17.35
N ASN A 34 -3.04 5.92 17.13
CA ASN A 34 -1.75 5.29 16.78
C ASN A 34 -1.04 5.97 15.60
N HIS A 35 -1.80 6.34 14.56
CA HIS A 35 -1.25 7.09 13.42
C HIS A 35 -0.68 8.45 13.86
N THR A 36 -1.37 9.16 14.75
CA THR A 36 -0.92 10.46 15.28
C THR A 36 0.34 10.29 16.11
N ILE A 37 0.38 9.28 16.99
CA ILE A 37 1.53 8.92 17.81
C ILE A 37 2.74 8.63 16.92
N LEU A 38 2.59 7.76 15.92
CA LEU A 38 3.67 7.40 14.99
C LEU A 38 4.18 8.61 14.21
N ARG A 39 3.28 9.47 13.74
CA ARG A 39 3.64 10.72 13.04
C ARG A 39 4.42 11.66 13.95
N CYS A 40 3.99 11.85 15.20
CA CYS A 40 4.70 12.66 16.17
C CYS A 40 6.09 12.08 16.44
N ALA A 41 6.20 10.76 16.64
CA ALA A 41 7.46 10.09 16.88
C ALA A 41 8.43 10.28 15.70
N LYS A 42 7.95 10.08 14.47
CA LYS A 42 8.75 10.31 13.26
C LYS A 42 9.26 11.75 13.15
N ASN A 43 8.36 12.73 13.37
CA ASN A 43 8.74 14.14 13.32
C ASN A 43 9.77 14.51 14.39
N PHE A 44 9.58 14.03 15.62
CA PHE A 44 10.53 14.20 16.71
C PHE A 44 11.88 13.57 16.36
N GLY A 45 11.89 12.34 15.86
CA GLY A 45 13.10 11.66 15.42
C GLY A 45 13.87 12.42 14.33
N CYS A 46 13.17 12.94 13.31
CA CYS A 46 13.79 13.78 12.28
C CYS A 46 14.45 15.03 12.86
N GLN A 47 13.75 15.75 13.75
CA GLN A 47 14.28 16.95 14.39
C GLN A 47 15.47 16.62 15.31
N ALA A 48 15.38 15.54 16.08
CA ALA A 48 16.46 15.07 16.94
C ALA A 48 17.70 14.67 16.13
N LEU A 49 17.52 14.01 14.99
CA LEU A 49 18.60 13.66 14.06
C LEU A 49 19.30 14.92 13.53
N GLU A 50 18.54 15.92 13.08
CA GLU A 50 19.10 17.20 12.60
C GLU A 50 19.89 17.94 13.70
N LEU A 51 19.35 17.95 14.92
CA LEU A 51 20.01 18.54 16.07
C LEU A 51 21.32 17.80 16.42
N LEU A 52 21.30 16.48 16.47
CA LEU A 52 22.48 15.67 16.76
C LEU A 52 23.54 15.80 15.65
N LYS A 53 23.11 15.86 14.38
CA LYS A 53 24.01 16.13 13.25
C LYS A 53 24.68 17.48 13.35
N SER A 54 23.93 18.55 13.65
CA SER A 54 24.53 19.88 13.82
C SER A 54 25.50 19.91 15.00
N LYS A 55 25.11 19.34 16.15
CA LYS A 55 26.00 19.24 17.32
C LYS A 55 27.23 18.37 17.07
N SER A 56 27.14 17.34 16.24
CA SER A 56 28.31 16.53 15.90
C SER A 56 29.40 17.34 15.20
N GLN A 57 29.02 18.32 14.36
CA GLN A 57 29.98 19.18 13.66
C GLN A 57 30.74 20.10 14.62
N ASP A 58 30.13 20.45 15.76
CA ASP A 58 30.73 21.29 16.79
C ASP A 58 31.65 20.49 17.75
N ASN A 59 31.43 19.18 17.89
CA ASN A 59 32.07 18.35 18.92
C ASN A 59 33.12 17.37 18.39
N TYR A 60 33.11 17.07 17.08
CA TYR A 60 34.04 16.14 16.45
C TYR A 60 34.88 16.84 15.38
N SER A 61 36.04 16.24 15.05
CA SER A 61 36.86 16.75 13.97
C SER A 61 36.13 16.60 12.64
N LYS A 62 36.39 17.50 11.68
CA LYS A 62 35.85 17.38 10.31
C LYS A 62 36.31 16.12 9.57
N LYS A 63 37.33 15.43 10.10
CA LYS A 63 37.82 14.14 9.58
C LYS A 63 37.02 12.95 10.09
N ASP A 64 36.29 13.13 11.19
CA ASP A 64 35.54 12.06 11.83
C ASP A 64 34.14 11.99 11.22
N LEU A 65 33.75 10.80 10.76
CA LEU A 65 32.41 10.56 10.24
C LEU A 65 31.49 10.18 11.40
N VAL A 66 30.66 11.13 11.82
CA VAL A 66 29.62 10.87 12.83
C VAL A 66 28.34 10.42 12.14
N ASN A 67 27.94 9.17 12.37
CA ASN A 67 26.69 8.62 11.85
C ASN A 67 25.79 8.18 13.01
N ILE A 68 24.58 8.72 13.06
CA ILE A 68 23.57 8.37 14.07
C ILE A 68 22.76 7.21 13.50
N LYS A 69 22.84 6.05 14.15
CA LYS A 69 22.16 4.83 13.69
C LYS A 69 20.70 4.79 14.10
N ALA A 70 20.42 5.01 15.38
CA ALA A 70 19.06 4.99 15.91
C ALA A 70 18.92 5.94 17.10
N ILE A 71 17.69 6.28 17.45
CA ILE A 71 17.33 6.98 18.69
C ILE A 71 16.26 6.17 19.40
N ASP A 72 16.53 5.84 20.66
CA ASP A 72 15.59 5.23 21.60
C ASP A 72 15.14 6.26 22.64
N TYR A 73 13.84 6.34 22.86
CA TYR A 73 13.26 7.22 23.87
C TYR A 73 11.91 6.73 24.37
N LEU A 74 11.54 7.22 25.55
CA LEU A 74 10.30 6.90 26.24
C LEU A 74 9.47 8.18 26.38
N VAL A 75 8.17 8.07 26.11
CA VAL A 75 7.17 9.08 26.49
C VAL A 75 6.08 8.38 27.28
N ASN A 76 5.93 8.70 28.56
CA ASN A 76 5.09 7.95 29.50
C ASN A 76 5.40 6.44 29.45
N ASN A 77 4.45 5.62 28.99
CA ASN A 77 4.60 4.16 28.86
C ASN A 77 4.83 3.72 27.40
N TYR A 78 5.13 4.64 26.50
CA TYR A 78 5.36 4.36 25.08
C TYR A 78 6.85 4.38 24.77
N ASN A 79 7.37 3.23 24.35
CA ASN A 79 8.74 3.08 23.87
C ASN A 79 8.79 3.37 22.38
N PHE A 80 9.73 4.23 21.98
CA PHE A 80 9.99 4.56 20.60
C PHE A 80 11.42 4.18 20.25
N HIS A 81 11.55 3.38 19.19
CA HIS A 81 12.80 3.09 18.52
C HIS A 81 12.72 3.66 17.10
N ILE A 82 13.60 4.60 16.77
CA ILE A 82 13.68 5.20 15.44
C ILE A 82 15.03 4.86 14.84
N ASP A 83 15.00 4.00 13.84
CA ASP A 83 16.16 3.66 13.04
C ASP A 83 16.35 4.72 11.92
N PHE A 84 17.57 5.23 11.79
CA PHE A 84 18.01 6.18 10.78
C PHE A 84 18.96 5.56 9.76
N GLU A 85 19.24 4.26 9.86
CA GLU A 85 19.86 3.55 8.75
C GLU A 85 19.01 3.76 7.50
N LYS A 86 19.69 3.85 6.35
CA LYS A 86 19.00 4.08 5.08
C LYS A 86 17.94 3.00 4.94
N GLU A 87 16.68 3.45 4.81
CA GLU A 87 15.57 2.59 4.45
C GLU A 87 16.02 1.76 3.26
N ASP A 88 16.16 0.45 3.46
CA ASP A 88 16.65 -0.43 2.43
C ASP A 88 15.61 -0.43 1.30
N LEU A 89 15.86 0.40 0.30
CA LEU A 89 14.98 0.58 -0.85
C LEU A 89 14.66 -0.76 -1.51
N VAL A 90 15.59 -1.73 -1.42
CA VAL A 90 15.38 -3.11 -1.89
C VAL A 90 14.33 -3.79 -1.03
N LYS A 91 14.48 -3.77 0.29
CA LYS A 91 13.53 -4.37 1.23
C LYS A 91 12.14 -3.72 1.16
N THR A 92 12.07 -2.39 1.06
CA THR A 92 10.81 -1.66 0.91
C THR A 92 10.09 -2.05 -0.38
N LYS A 93 10.84 -2.14 -1.48
CA LYS A 93 10.27 -2.60 -2.76
C LYS A 93 9.85 -4.07 -2.71
N GLN A 94 10.65 -4.93 -2.09
CA GLN A 94 10.29 -6.34 -1.87
C GLN A 94 9.00 -6.48 -1.06
N ASN A 95 8.83 -5.69 0.01
CA ASN A 95 7.62 -5.67 0.81
C ASN A 95 6.39 -5.23 0.00
N GLN A 96 6.52 -4.20 -0.84
CA GLN A 96 5.45 -3.75 -1.73
C GLN A 96 5.05 -4.85 -2.71
N LEU A 97 6.04 -5.50 -3.36
CA LEU A 97 5.80 -6.61 -4.28
C LEU A 97 5.14 -7.81 -3.59
N ALA A 98 5.61 -8.20 -2.41
CA ALA A 98 5.01 -9.27 -1.62
C ALA A 98 3.55 -8.94 -1.24
N THR A 99 3.28 -7.68 -0.92
CA THR A 99 1.92 -7.20 -0.64
C THR A 99 1.03 -7.32 -1.88
N VAL A 100 1.49 -6.86 -3.05
CA VAL A 100 0.74 -7.01 -4.32
C VAL A 100 0.43 -8.48 -4.60
N GLN A 101 1.41 -9.36 -4.46
CA GLN A 101 1.24 -10.79 -4.66
C GLN A 101 0.18 -11.38 -3.69
N ALA A 102 0.26 -11.02 -2.41
CA ALA A 102 -0.70 -11.48 -1.41
C ALA A 102 -2.12 -10.98 -1.72
N LEU A 103 -2.29 -9.71 -2.11
CA LEU A 103 -3.58 -9.14 -2.49
C LEU A 103 -4.19 -9.84 -3.69
N ASN A 104 -3.38 -10.09 -4.73
CA ASN A 104 -3.82 -10.81 -5.93
C ASN A 104 -4.24 -12.25 -5.60
N LYS A 105 -3.44 -12.97 -4.80
CA LYS A 105 -3.74 -14.34 -4.39
C LYS A 105 -5.00 -14.43 -3.53
N ALA A 106 -5.18 -13.47 -2.62
CA ALA A 106 -6.36 -13.39 -1.76
C ALA A 106 -7.58 -12.74 -2.43
N LYS A 107 -7.45 -12.25 -3.68
CA LYS A 107 -8.49 -11.50 -4.41
C LYS A 107 -9.05 -10.32 -3.60
N ILE A 108 -8.20 -9.65 -2.84
CA ILE A 108 -8.58 -8.49 -2.03
C ILE A 108 -8.74 -7.28 -2.95
N SER A 109 -9.88 -6.61 -2.88
CA SER A 109 -10.10 -5.38 -3.64
C SER A 109 -9.24 -4.25 -3.11
N ARG A 110 -8.96 -3.27 -3.99
CA ARG A 110 -8.28 -2.02 -3.62
C ARG A 110 -8.91 -1.35 -2.39
N GLU A 111 -10.24 -1.32 -2.34
CA GLU A 111 -11.00 -0.79 -1.22
C GLU A 111 -10.79 -1.60 0.07
N GLY A 112 -10.78 -2.93 -0.04
CA GLY A 112 -10.50 -3.83 1.07
C GLY A 112 -9.13 -3.54 1.67
N TYR A 113 -8.10 -3.43 0.83
CA TYR A 113 -6.75 -3.09 1.30
C TYR A 113 -6.68 -1.70 1.92
N ARG A 114 -7.37 -0.70 1.35
CA ARG A 114 -7.42 0.65 1.91
C ARG A 114 -7.91 0.66 3.34
N LYS A 115 -8.98 -0.10 3.64
CA LYS A 115 -9.52 -0.22 5.00
C LYS A 115 -8.51 -0.84 5.96
N ILE A 116 -7.76 -1.85 5.52
CA ILE A 116 -6.71 -2.50 6.32
C ILE A 116 -5.57 -1.51 6.61
N ALA A 117 -5.09 -0.80 5.57
CA ALA A 117 -3.97 0.14 5.68
C ALA A 117 -4.29 1.38 6.56
N VAL A 118 -5.56 1.79 6.64
CA VAL A 118 -5.97 2.87 7.56
C VAL A 118 -5.84 2.45 9.03
N VAL A 119 -6.13 1.19 9.33
CA VAL A 119 -6.08 0.66 10.71
C VAL A 119 -4.66 0.30 11.11
N ASN A 120 -3.83 -0.14 10.16
CA ASN A 120 -2.45 -0.50 10.41
C ASN A 120 -1.47 0.49 9.75
N PRO A 121 -0.90 1.44 10.50
CA PRO A 121 0.02 2.43 9.93
C PRO A 121 1.41 1.87 9.58
N THR A 122 1.71 0.61 9.93
CA THR A 122 3.03 0.01 9.64
C THR A 122 3.12 -0.60 8.24
N ILE A 123 1.97 -0.80 7.56
CA ILE A 123 1.95 -1.33 6.19
C ILE A 123 1.95 -0.19 5.17
N SER A 124 2.39 -0.50 3.95
CA SER A 124 2.42 0.48 2.87
C SER A 124 1.02 1.00 2.55
N HIS A 125 0.89 2.31 2.35
CA HIS A 125 -0.37 2.90 1.94
C HIS A 125 -0.87 2.32 0.62
N GLU A 126 -2.19 2.28 0.46
CA GLU A 126 -2.88 1.78 -0.72
C GLU A 126 -2.30 2.35 -2.03
N TYR A 127 -2.08 3.67 -2.11
CA TYR A 127 -1.56 4.28 -3.34
C TYR A 127 -0.19 3.72 -3.77
N VAL A 128 0.68 3.39 -2.81
CA VAL A 128 2.02 2.87 -3.07
C VAL A 128 1.92 1.48 -3.68
N VAL A 129 1.13 0.61 -3.04
CA VAL A 129 0.92 -0.76 -3.48
C VAL A 129 0.23 -0.80 -4.84
N PHE A 130 -0.77 0.06 -5.05
CA PHE A 130 -1.50 0.14 -6.32
C PHE A 130 -0.63 0.67 -7.47
N ASN A 131 0.27 1.62 -7.21
CA ASN A 131 1.25 2.05 -8.21
C ASN A 131 2.16 0.89 -8.65
N GLU A 132 2.60 0.05 -7.71
CA GLU A 132 3.39 -1.14 -8.04
C GLU A 132 2.58 -2.15 -8.87
N CYS A 133 1.27 -2.32 -8.58
CA CYS A 133 0.38 -3.11 -9.44
C CYS A 133 0.35 -2.59 -10.88
N ILE A 134 0.21 -1.27 -11.07
CA ILE A 134 0.19 -0.66 -12.41
C ILE A 134 1.51 -0.92 -13.14
N LEU A 135 2.64 -0.79 -12.46
CA LEU A 135 3.96 -1.05 -13.05
C LEU A 135 4.10 -2.50 -13.49
N LEU A 136 3.68 -3.46 -12.65
CA LEU A 136 3.68 -4.88 -13.00
C LEU A 136 2.76 -5.17 -14.19
N THR A 137 1.57 -4.60 -14.24
CA THR A 137 0.66 -4.77 -15.39
C THR A 137 1.30 -4.30 -16.69
N LYS A 138 1.95 -3.12 -16.70
CA LYS A 138 2.68 -2.62 -17.87
C LYS A 138 3.81 -3.55 -18.31
N GLN A 139 4.53 -4.13 -17.34
CA GLN A 139 5.59 -5.10 -17.63
C GLN A 139 5.03 -6.39 -18.25
N ILE A 140 3.88 -6.86 -17.73
CA ILE A 140 3.19 -8.03 -18.27
C ILE A 140 2.69 -7.77 -19.69
N GLU A 141 2.07 -6.61 -19.94
CA GLU A 141 1.60 -6.20 -21.27
C GLU A 141 2.74 -6.14 -22.30
N ALA A 142 3.92 -5.68 -21.89
CA ALA A 142 5.09 -5.66 -22.76
C ALA A 142 5.65 -7.07 -23.08
N ASN A 143 5.52 -8.01 -22.13
CA ASN A 143 6.13 -9.33 -22.22
C ASN A 143 5.18 -10.41 -22.79
N ILE A 144 3.87 -10.23 -22.63
CA ILE A 144 2.85 -11.19 -23.07
C ILE A 144 2.05 -10.55 -24.20
N LYS A 145 2.22 -11.07 -25.42
CA LYS A 145 1.43 -10.65 -26.57
C LYS A 145 -0.02 -11.13 -26.39
N ILE A 146 -0.90 -10.21 -26.00
CA ILE A 146 -2.34 -10.49 -25.93
C ILE A 146 -2.91 -10.34 -27.34
N THR A 147 -3.31 -11.47 -27.95
CA THR A 147 -4.09 -11.49 -29.18
C THR A 147 -5.57 -11.51 -28.85
N GLN A 148 -6.31 -10.49 -29.31
CA GLN A 148 -7.77 -10.52 -29.27
C GLN A 148 -8.26 -11.42 -30.40
N VAL A 149 -9.04 -12.44 -30.06
CA VAL A 149 -9.69 -13.32 -31.04
C VAL A 149 -11.15 -12.95 -31.07
N ASN A 150 -11.66 -12.61 -32.26
CA ASN A 150 -13.09 -12.39 -32.43
C ASN A 150 -13.78 -13.76 -32.52
N LEU A 151 -14.66 -14.05 -31.56
CA LEU A 151 -15.39 -15.32 -31.48
C LEU A 151 -16.51 -15.42 -32.53
N ASP A 152 -16.94 -14.29 -33.12
CA ASP A 152 -18.01 -14.25 -34.12
C ASP A 152 -17.55 -14.78 -35.50
N PHE A 153 -16.25 -15.03 -35.68
CA PHE A 153 -15.65 -15.52 -36.94
C PHE A 153 -14.99 -16.90 -36.82
N LEU A 154 -15.24 -17.64 -35.74
CA LEU A 154 -14.80 -19.04 -35.61
C LEU A 154 -15.81 -19.94 -36.33
N GLU A 155 -15.61 -20.13 -37.63
CA GLU A 155 -16.29 -21.20 -38.36
C GLU A 155 -15.81 -22.56 -37.80
N VAL A 156 -16.70 -23.24 -37.07
CA VAL A 156 -16.49 -24.62 -36.66
C VAL A 156 -16.72 -25.48 -37.90
N GLU A 157 -15.65 -26.00 -38.50
CA GLU A 157 -15.75 -27.04 -39.53
C GLU A 157 -16.19 -28.34 -38.87
N ILE A 158 -17.50 -28.56 -38.78
CA ILE A 158 -18.09 -29.81 -38.32
C ILE A 158 -17.96 -30.81 -39.48
N ASN A 159 -16.84 -31.55 -39.53
CA ASN A 159 -16.73 -32.73 -40.37
C ASN A 159 -17.76 -33.76 -39.90
N SER A 160 -18.88 -33.77 -40.60
CA SER A 160 -20.02 -34.65 -40.36
C SER A 160 -19.75 -35.98 -41.06
N THR A 161 -19.05 -36.90 -40.43
CA THR A 161 -19.02 -38.30 -40.89
C THR A 161 -20.20 -39.04 -40.28
N GLU A 162 -21.23 -39.14 -41.11
CA GLU A 162 -22.31 -40.13 -41.22
C GLU A 162 -22.59 -41.06 -40.03
N VAL A 163 -23.84 -40.98 -39.59
CA VAL A 163 -24.53 -41.90 -38.68
C VAL A 163 -24.77 -43.25 -39.38
N GLU A 164 -24.14 -44.32 -38.91
CA GLU A 164 -24.59 -45.69 -39.19
C GLU A 164 -25.33 -46.25 -37.96
N ASN A 165 -26.57 -46.67 -38.18
CA ASN A 165 -27.50 -47.23 -37.20
C ASN A 165 -27.25 -48.74 -37.00
N ALA A 166 -27.26 -49.20 -35.74
CA ALA A 166 -27.73 -50.51 -35.22
C ALA A 166 -27.13 -50.72 -33.81
N ASP A 167 -27.77 -51.25 -32.76
CA ASP A 167 -29.07 -51.88 -32.49
C ASP A 167 -29.22 -51.85 -30.94
N PRO A 168 -30.40 -51.62 -30.33
CA PRO A 168 -30.52 -51.50 -28.88
C PRO A 168 -30.69 -52.88 -28.23
N LYS A 169 -29.61 -53.45 -27.69
CA LYS A 169 -29.69 -54.62 -26.79
C LYS A 169 -29.38 -54.26 -25.35
N GLU A 170 -30.45 -54.31 -24.56
CA GLU A 170 -30.55 -54.60 -23.13
C GLU A 170 -29.23 -54.74 -22.34
N ILE A 171 -29.02 -53.84 -21.40
CA ILE A 171 -28.36 -54.20 -20.14
C ILE A 171 -29.26 -53.71 -18.99
N THR A 172 -30.16 -54.61 -18.62
CA THR A 172 -30.74 -54.72 -17.28
C THR A 172 -29.60 -54.90 -16.26
N ASN A 173 -29.61 -54.14 -15.16
CA ASN A 173 -29.43 -54.68 -13.79
C ASN A 173 -29.54 -53.59 -12.70
N MET A 174 -30.73 -53.55 -12.11
CA MET A 174 -31.05 -53.53 -10.67
C MET A 174 -30.47 -52.44 -9.76
N ALA A 175 -31.38 -51.61 -9.26
CA ALA A 175 -31.22 -50.80 -8.06
C ALA A 175 -31.04 -51.65 -6.79
N ARG A 176 -30.24 -51.15 -5.82
CA ARG A 176 -30.58 -51.32 -4.41
C ARG A 176 -30.10 -50.15 -3.55
N ILE A 177 -31.05 -49.69 -2.75
CA ILE A 177 -31.06 -48.57 -1.83
C ILE A 177 -30.57 -49.03 -0.45
N GLY A 178 -29.94 -48.11 0.30
CA GLY A 178 -29.98 -48.07 1.77
C GLY A 178 -28.62 -47.73 2.39
N ALA A 179 -28.51 -47.05 3.51
CA ALA A 179 -29.39 -46.20 4.30
C ALA A 179 -28.50 -45.59 5.40
N GLN A 180 -28.82 -44.36 5.82
CA GLN A 180 -28.37 -43.63 7.02
C GLN A 180 -26.89 -43.22 7.12
#